data_AF-A0A4Y2AZD6-F1
#
_entry.id   AF-A0A4Y2AZD6-F1
#
_cell.length_a   1.000
_cell.length_b   1.000
_cell.length_c   1.000
_cell.angle_alpha   90.00
_cell.angle_beta   90.00
_cell.angle_gamma   90.00
#
_symmetry.space_group_name_H-M   'P 1'
#
loop_
_entity.id
_entity.type
_entity.pdbx_description
1 polymer ?
#
loop_
_entity_poly.entity_id
_entity_poly.type
_entity_poly.pdbx_seq_one_letter_code
_entity_poly.pdbx_strand_id
1 'polypeptide(L)'
;MEYKENEGWDSFKDVVHRFFGNTKDPLYKTILQRMLTTYEAQRCKMSLKVHFLHFHNDCFPESLGAYSEEQGERFHQDVRDIERRYQGRWDVNLLDDYCWMLRRETGLGKRKCVRKSIREKKKRFLRQKEKTRSVKYTMKE
;
A
#
# COMPACT_ATOMS: atom_id res chain seq x y z
N MET A 1 -29.19 18.38 0.53
CA MET A 1 -27.99 17.62 0.97
C MET A 1 -27.66 16.49 -0.01
N GLU A 2 -28.65 15.93 -0.72
CA GLU A 2 -28.51 14.84 -1.70
C GLU A 2 -27.63 15.16 -2.93
N TYR A 3 -27.64 16.41 -3.43
CA TYR A 3 -26.84 16.80 -4.61
C TYR A 3 -25.31 16.73 -4.40
N LYS A 4 -24.82 16.92 -3.17
CA LYS A 4 -23.37 16.97 -2.90
C LYS A 4 -22.77 15.57 -2.79
N GLU A 5 -23.47 14.61 -2.17
CA GLU A 5 -23.00 13.22 -2.09
C GLU A 5 -22.90 12.58 -3.49
N ASN A 6 -23.81 12.96 -4.39
CA ASN A 6 -23.80 12.47 -5.76
C ASN A 6 -22.53 12.88 -6.53
N GLU A 7 -22.03 14.10 -6.32
CA GLU A 7 -20.84 14.61 -7.04
C GLU A 7 -19.54 13.90 -6.65
N GLY A 8 -19.39 13.54 -5.37
CA GLY A 8 -18.25 12.76 -4.90
C GLY A 8 -18.25 11.34 -5.47
N TRP A 9 -19.44 10.71 -5.51
CA TRP A 9 -19.62 9.39 -6.09
C TRP A 9 -19.44 9.38 -7.62
N ASP A 10 -19.95 10.39 -8.32
CA ASP A 10 -19.75 10.56 -9.77
C ASP A 10 -18.28 10.77 -10.12
N SER A 11 -17.56 11.57 -9.32
CA SER A 11 -16.11 11.74 -9.47
C SER A 11 -15.34 10.43 -9.28
N PHE A 12 -15.77 9.59 -8.34
CA PHE A 12 -15.17 8.28 -8.12
C PHE A 12 -15.44 7.32 -9.28
N LYS A 13 -16.68 7.27 -9.79
CA LYS A 13 -17.02 6.46 -10.98
C LYS A 13 -16.17 6.85 -12.19
N ASP A 14 -15.90 8.13 -12.39
CA ASP A 14 -15.02 8.60 -13.45
C ASP A 14 -13.57 8.12 -13.28
N VAL A 15 -13.04 8.08 -12.05
CA VAL A 15 -11.73 7.48 -11.77
C VAL A 15 -11.72 5.99 -12.09
N VAL A 16 -12.77 5.25 -11.71
CA VAL A 16 -12.88 3.81 -12.01
C VAL A 16 -12.85 3.56 -13.52
N HIS A 17 -13.64 4.30 -14.29
CA HIS A 17 -13.73 4.06 -15.73
C HIS A 17 -12.52 4.56 -16.52
N ARG A 18 -11.96 5.72 -16.16
CA ARG A 18 -10.93 6.39 -16.96
C ARG A 18 -9.50 6.15 -16.48
N PHE A 19 -9.30 5.81 -15.21
CA PHE A 19 -7.97 5.47 -14.68
C PHE A 19 -7.81 3.96 -14.52
N PHE A 20 -8.74 3.28 -13.86
CA PHE A 20 -8.63 1.84 -13.62
C PHE A 20 -9.12 0.96 -14.78
N GLY A 21 -9.56 1.56 -15.89
CA GLY A 21 -9.93 0.86 -17.11
C GLY A 21 -8.76 0.17 -17.81
N ASN A 22 -9.05 -0.48 -18.93
CA ASN A 22 -8.04 -1.14 -19.76
C ASN A 22 -7.00 -0.17 -20.34
N THR A 23 -7.41 1.08 -20.56
CA THR A 23 -6.56 2.15 -21.08
C THR A 23 -6.60 3.32 -20.11
N LYS A 24 -5.42 3.77 -19.68
CA LYS A 24 -5.27 4.95 -18.82
C LYS A 24 -5.56 6.22 -19.63
N ASP A 25 -6.55 7.00 -19.20
CA ASP A 25 -6.90 8.28 -19.84
C ASP A 25 -5.72 9.27 -19.70
N PRO A 26 -5.29 9.97 -20.78
CA PRO A 26 -4.22 10.97 -20.71
C PRO A 26 -4.46 12.06 -19.65
N LEU A 27 -5.73 12.34 -19.32
CA LEU A 27 -6.14 13.34 -18.35
C LEU A 27 -6.37 12.77 -16.94
N TYR A 28 -5.87 11.56 -16.63
CA TYR A 28 -6.09 10.91 -15.35
C TYR A 28 -5.70 11.74 -14.13
N LYS A 29 -4.63 12.54 -14.22
CA LYS A 29 -4.18 13.41 -13.11
C LYS A 29 -5.26 14.42 -12.74
N THR A 30 -5.91 15.01 -13.75
CA THR A 30 -7.01 15.96 -13.56
C THR A 30 -8.23 15.27 -12.95
N ILE A 31 -8.55 14.05 -13.37
CA ILE A 31 -9.68 13.27 -12.84
C ILE A 31 -9.45 12.90 -11.36
N LEU A 32 -8.25 12.45 -11.00
CA LEU A 32 -7.88 12.16 -9.62
C LEU A 32 -7.91 13.42 -8.74
N GLN A 33 -7.37 14.54 -9.24
CA GLN A 33 -7.44 15.82 -8.53
C GLN A 33 -8.88 16.25 -8.29
N ARG A 34 -9.76 16.12 -9.29
CA ARG A 34 -11.19 16.46 -9.15
C ARG A 34 -11.85 15.64 -8.04
N MET A 35 -11.60 14.32 -7.98
CA MET A 35 -12.12 13.46 -6.91
C MET A 35 -11.59 13.87 -5.52
N LEU A 36 -10.31 14.22 -5.41
CA LEU A 36 -9.73 14.63 -4.12
C LEU A 36 -10.33 15.96 -3.64
N THR A 37 -10.52 16.92 -4.55
CA THR A 37 -11.13 18.21 -4.21
C THR A 37 -12.59 18.08 -3.77
N THR A 38 -13.37 17.18 -4.39
CA THR A 38 -14.76 16.94 -3.96
C THR A 38 -14.81 16.26 -2.60
N TYR A 39 -13.90 15.32 -2.32
CA TYR A 39 -13.81 14.67 -1.01
C TYR A 39 -13.37 15.64 0.09
N GLU A 40 -12.43 16.54 -0.19
CA GLU A 40 -12.02 17.58 0.75
C GLU A 40 -13.16 18.56 1.05
N ALA A 41 -13.89 18.99 0.03
CA ALA A 41 -15.05 19.86 0.17
C ALA A 41 -16.17 19.22 1.02
N GLN A 42 -16.29 17.89 0.96
CA GLN A 42 -17.21 17.09 1.77
C GLN A 42 -16.67 16.75 3.17
N ARG A 43 -15.44 17.19 3.51
CA ARG A 43 -14.73 16.86 4.77
C ARG A 43 -14.55 15.34 4.97
N CYS A 44 -14.52 14.57 3.88
CA CYS A 44 -14.25 13.14 3.91
C CYS A 44 -12.79 12.89 4.29
N LYS A 45 -12.55 11.99 5.26
CA LYS A 45 -11.19 11.52 5.58
C LYS A 45 -10.71 10.61 4.45
N MET A 46 -9.49 10.83 3.96
CA MET A 46 -8.91 9.96 2.94
C MET A 46 -8.71 8.55 3.49
N SER A 47 -9.28 7.56 2.81
CA SER A 47 -8.96 6.16 3.09
C SER A 47 -7.52 5.86 2.65
N LEU A 48 -6.92 4.81 3.21
CA LEU A 48 -5.58 4.36 2.84
C LEU A 48 -5.45 4.10 1.33
N LYS A 49 -6.52 3.59 0.70
CA LYS A 49 -6.59 3.34 -0.75
C LYS A 49 -6.49 4.64 -1.55
N VAL A 50 -7.23 5.68 -1.14
CA VAL A 50 -7.20 7.00 -1.80
C VAL A 50 -5.85 7.68 -1.59
N HIS A 51 -5.26 7.55 -0.40
CA HIS A 51 -3.93 8.08 -0.12
C HIS A 51 -2.84 7.42 -1.00
N PHE A 52 -2.87 6.09 -1.11
CA PHE A 52 -1.97 5.34 -1.98
C PHE A 52 -2.14 5.74 -3.45
N LEU A 53 -3.38 5.84 -3.91
CA LEU A 53 -3.72 6.28 -5.26
C LEU A 53 -3.18 7.69 -5.57
N HIS A 54 -3.27 8.62 -4.60
CA HIS A 54 -2.78 9.98 -4.78
C HIS A 54 -1.25 10.06 -4.85
N PHE A 55 -0.55 9.41 -3.91
CA PHE A 55 0.91 9.51 -3.80
C PHE A 55 1.66 8.66 -4.83
N HIS A 56 1.06 7.54 -5.27
CA HIS A 56 1.69 6.58 -6.17
C HIS A 56 1.04 6.53 -7.56
N ASN A 57 0.32 7.59 -7.99
CA ASN A 57 -0.38 7.59 -9.28
C ASN A 57 0.54 7.33 -10.51
N ASP A 58 1.81 7.69 -10.40
CA ASP A 58 2.84 7.52 -11.43
C ASP A 58 3.50 6.13 -11.39
N CYS A 59 3.30 5.35 -10.32
CA CYS A 59 3.78 3.98 -10.21
C CYS A 59 2.89 2.96 -10.94
N PHE A 60 1.74 3.40 -11.46
CA PHE A 60 0.77 2.53 -12.12
C PHE A 60 1.05 2.39 -13.63
N PRO A 61 1.09 1.15 -14.17
CA PRO A 61 1.28 0.89 -15.59
C PRO A 61 0.10 1.43 -16.44
N GLU A 62 0.32 1.55 -17.76
CA GLU A 62 -0.67 2.06 -18.73
C GLU A 62 -1.96 1.21 -18.80
N SER A 63 -1.85 -0.10 -18.55
CA SER A 63 -2.96 -1.06 -18.60
C SER A 63 -3.30 -1.58 -17.20
N LEU A 64 -4.23 -0.91 -16.52
CA LEU A 64 -4.65 -1.30 -15.17
C LEU A 64 -5.77 -2.34 -15.16
N GLY A 65 -6.63 -2.33 -16.17
CA GLY A 65 -7.73 -3.30 -16.27
C GLY A 65 -7.26 -4.77 -16.29
N ALA A 66 -6.15 -5.06 -16.97
CA ALA A 66 -5.55 -6.40 -16.99
C ALA A 66 -4.87 -6.80 -15.65
N TYR A 67 -4.54 -5.82 -14.80
CA TYR A 67 -3.84 -6.02 -13.53
C TYR A 67 -4.79 -6.08 -12.33
N SER A 68 -6.06 -5.67 -12.52
CA SER A 68 -7.02 -5.37 -11.45
C SER A 68 -7.46 -6.59 -10.64
N GLU A 69 -7.88 -7.67 -11.29
CA GLU A 69 -8.50 -8.79 -10.55
C GLU A 69 -7.49 -9.60 -9.75
N GLU A 70 -6.39 -10.02 -10.37
CA GLU A 70 -5.40 -10.87 -9.69
C GLU A 70 -4.69 -10.12 -8.54
N GLN A 71 -4.38 -8.84 -8.73
CA GLN A 71 -3.72 -8.03 -7.71
C GLN A 71 -4.68 -7.47 -6.67
N GLY A 72 -5.93 -7.19 -7.04
CA GLY A 72 -6.98 -6.81 -6.10
C GLY A 72 -7.27 -7.93 -5.10
N GLU A 73 -7.47 -9.16 -5.59
CA GLU A 73 -7.65 -10.34 -4.74
C GLU A 73 -6.43 -10.62 -3.86
N ARG A 74 -5.22 -10.49 -4.42
CA ARG A 74 -3.98 -10.68 -3.65
C ARG A 74 -3.79 -9.60 -2.59
N PHE A 75 -4.11 -8.35 -2.88
CA PHE A 75 -4.12 -7.26 -1.90
C PHE A 75 -5.05 -7.58 -0.73
N HIS A 76 -6.26 -8.06 -1.01
CA HIS A 76 -7.22 -8.45 0.02
C HIS A 76 -6.69 -9.61 0.88
N GLN A 77 -6.01 -10.59 0.29
CA GLN A 77 -5.38 -11.69 1.01
C GLN A 77 -4.21 -11.23 1.89
N ASP A 78 -3.33 -10.37 1.37
CA ASP A 78 -2.16 -9.85 2.08
C ASP A 78 -2.56 -8.97 3.26
N VAL A 79 -3.53 -8.08 3.06
CA VAL A 79 -4.07 -7.22 4.13
C VAL A 79 -4.66 -8.07 5.24
N ARG A 80 -5.51 -9.05 4.92
CA ARG A 80 -6.07 -9.99 5.90
C ARG A 80 -4.98 -10.71 6.70
N ASP A 81 -3.90 -11.12 6.02
CA ASP A 81 -2.79 -11.82 6.66
C ASP A 81 -1.92 -10.91 7.55
N ILE A 82 -1.78 -9.64 7.21
CA ILE A 82 -1.09 -8.64 8.03
C ILE A 82 -1.93 -8.24 9.23
N GLU A 83 -3.22 -7.97 9.03
CA GLU A 83 -4.16 -7.65 10.11
C GLU A 83 -4.20 -8.76 11.14
N ARG A 84 -4.26 -10.03 10.70
CA ARG A 84 -4.17 -11.20 11.57
C ARG A 84 -2.87 -11.25 12.38
N ARG A 85 -1.75 -10.94 11.74
CA ARG A 85 -0.43 -10.95 12.41
C ARG A 85 -0.33 -9.86 13.48
N TYR A 86 -0.92 -8.70 13.22
CA TYR A 86 -0.85 -7.54 14.10
C TYR A 86 -2.06 -7.40 15.05
N GLN A 87 -3.02 -8.33 14.98
CA GLN A 87 -4.26 -8.34 15.78
C GLN A 87 -5.05 -7.03 15.63
N GLY A 88 -5.11 -6.48 14.42
CA GLY A 88 -5.79 -5.21 14.14
C GLY A 88 -5.06 -3.95 14.63
N ARG A 89 -3.83 -4.06 15.16
CA ARG A 89 -3.01 -2.88 15.49
C ARG A 89 -2.33 -2.33 14.24
N TRP A 90 -2.70 -1.11 13.86
CA TRP A 90 -2.07 -0.36 12.78
C TRP A 90 -0.89 0.45 13.33
N ASP A 91 0.35 -0.01 13.14
CA ASP A 91 1.57 0.72 13.50
C ASP A 91 2.39 1.08 12.25
N VAL A 92 3.35 2.00 12.38
CA VAL A 92 4.24 2.40 11.27
C VAL A 92 5.06 1.20 10.74
N ASN A 93 5.37 0.24 11.63
CA ASN A 93 6.12 -0.97 11.25
C ASN A 93 5.30 -1.92 10.36
N LEU A 94 3.96 -1.81 10.36
CA LEU A 94 3.06 -2.62 9.54
C LEU A 94 3.22 -2.27 8.07
N LEU A 95 3.27 -0.97 7.74
CA LEU A 95 3.51 -0.47 6.39
C LEU A 95 4.91 -0.86 5.91
N ASP A 96 5.93 -0.73 6.77
CA ASP A 96 7.29 -1.17 6.45
C ASP A 96 7.36 -2.69 6.18
N ASP A 97 6.72 -3.50 7.02
CA ASP A 97 6.66 -4.96 6.83
C ASP A 97 5.85 -5.35 5.58
N TYR A 98 4.82 -4.58 5.22
CA TYR A 98 4.04 -4.77 4.00
C TYR A 98 4.87 -4.49 2.75
N CYS A 99 5.50 -3.31 2.68
CA CYS A 99 6.42 -2.94 1.61
C CYS A 99 7.58 -3.94 1.48
N TRP A 100 8.07 -4.47 2.60
CA TRP A 100 9.09 -5.50 2.64
C TRP A 100 8.63 -6.89 2.19
N MET A 101 7.34 -7.23 2.34
CA MET A 101 6.78 -8.44 1.72
C MET A 101 6.64 -8.28 0.22
N LEU A 102 6.05 -7.17 -0.24
CA LEU A 102 5.87 -6.87 -1.67
C LEU A 102 7.19 -6.89 -2.45
N ARG A 103 8.26 -6.30 -1.87
CA ARG A 103 9.61 -6.27 -2.47
C ARG A 103 10.29 -7.64 -2.54
N ARG A 104 9.90 -8.60 -1.68
CA ARG A 104 10.52 -9.94 -1.65
C ARG A 104 9.86 -10.94 -2.59
N GLU A 105 8.60 -10.74 -2.92
CA GLU A 105 7.88 -11.61 -3.88
C GLU A 105 8.21 -11.27 -5.33
N THR A 106 8.66 -10.05 -5.60
CA THR A 106 9.14 -9.58 -6.90
C THR A 106 10.55 -10.06 -7.24
N GLY A 107 11.30 -10.61 -6.27
CA GLY A 107 12.61 -11.22 -6.51
C GLY A 107 12.49 -12.69 -6.93
N LEU A 108 13.05 -13.02 -8.10
CA LEU A 108 13.07 -14.33 -8.77
C LEU A 108 13.72 -15.48 -7.97
N GLY A 109 13.18 -15.83 -6.81
CA GLY A 109 13.72 -16.88 -5.96
C GLY A 109 12.76 -17.27 -4.86
N LYS A 110 11.96 -18.31 -5.11
CA LYS A 110 11.14 -18.99 -4.09
C LYS A 110 12.03 -19.60 -3.00
N ARG A 111 12.50 -18.81 -2.04
CA ARG A 111 13.02 -19.34 -0.78
C ARG A 111 11.87 -19.40 0.22
N LYS A 112 11.57 -20.63 0.70
CA LYS A 112 10.51 -20.93 1.66
C LYS A 112 10.53 -19.94 2.83
N CYS A 113 9.43 -19.21 3.01
CA CYS A 113 9.24 -18.31 4.14
C CYS A 113 9.07 -19.12 5.41
N VAL A 114 10.05 -19.08 6.31
CA VAL A 114 9.80 -19.50 7.70
C VAL A 114 8.97 -18.39 8.34
N ARG A 115 7.66 -18.64 8.46
CA ARG A 115 6.70 -17.78 9.18
C ARG A 115 7.21 -17.58 10.61
N LYS A 116 7.50 -16.34 10.99
CA LYS A 116 7.98 -15.99 12.34
C LYS A 116 7.06 -14.95 12.96
N SER A 117 6.74 -15.16 14.22
CA SER A 117 5.91 -14.27 15.03
C SER A 117 6.55 -12.88 15.20
N ILE A 118 5.74 -11.87 15.52
CA ILE A 118 6.21 -10.51 15.83
C ILE A 118 7.28 -10.53 16.92
N ARG A 119 7.10 -11.39 17.94
CA ARG A 119 8.08 -11.55 19.03
C ARG A 119 9.44 -12.03 18.52
N GLU A 120 9.46 -12.97 17.60
CA GLU A 120 10.69 -13.50 17.01
C GLU A 120 11.37 -12.49 16.07
N LYS A 121 10.58 -11.71 15.32
CA LYS A 121 11.10 -10.60 14.51
C LYS A 121 11.78 -9.54 15.38
N LYS A 122 11.14 -9.11 16.46
CA LYS A 122 11.72 -8.15 17.44
C LYS A 122 13.03 -8.67 18.04
N LYS A 123 13.08 -9.94 18.45
CA LYS A 123 14.31 -10.59 18.93
C LYS A 123 15.43 -10.59 17.89
N ARG A 124 15.13 -10.80 16.61
CA ARG A 124 16.13 -10.76 15.53
C ARG A 124 16.66 -9.34 15.32
N PHE A 125 15.79 -8.35 15.32
CA PHE A 125 16.17 -6.96 15.14
C PHE A 125 17.13 -6.51 16.26
N LEU A 126 16.81 -6.85 17.52
CA LEU A 126 17.69 -6.59 18.65
C LEU A 126 19.06 -7.29 18.50
N ARG A 127 19.08 -8.57 18.13
CA ARG A 127 20.35 -9.29 17.85
C ARG A 127 21.15 -8.68 16.71
N GLN A 128 20.50 -8.19 15.66
CA GLN A 128 21.19 -7.52 14.55
C GLN A 128 21.77 -6.17 14.98
N LYS A 129 21.04 -5.43 15.82
CA LYS A 129 21.50 -4.17 16.41
C LYS A 129 22.69 -4.39 17.36
N GLU A 130 22.66 -5.45 18.17
CA GLU A 130 23.78 -5.86 19.03
C GLU A 130 25.00 -6.27 18.20
N LYS A 131 24.84 -7.07 17.15
CA LYS A 131 25.95 -7.46 16.26
C LYS A 131 26.58 -6.26 15.56
N THR A 132 25.78 -5.34 15.02
CA THR A 132 26.30 -4.11 14.40
C THR A 132 26.94 -3.16 15.42
N ARG A 133 26.51 -3.21 16.68
CA ARG A 133 27.13 -2.45 17.77
C ARG A 133 28.47 -3.06 18.20
N SER A 134 28.57 -4.39 18.34
CA SER A 134 29.83 -5.08 18.66
C SER A 134 30.88 -4.91 17.56
N VAL A 135 30.49 -5.04 16.28
CA VAL A 135 31.41 -4.81 15.14
C VAL A 135 31.96 -3.38 15.13
N LYS A 136 31.17 -2.39 15.57
CA LYS A 136 31.63 -1.00 15.69
C LYS A 136 32.61 -0.76 16.84
N TYR A 137 32.59 -1.59 17.89
CA TYR A 137 33.54 -1.48 19.00
C TYR A 137 34.85 -2.22 18.71
N THR A 138 34.82 -3.30 17.93
CA THR A 138 36.03 -4.06 17.51
C THR A 138 36.82 -3.42 16.37
N MET A 139 36.30 -2.37 15.73
CA MET A 139 37.01 -1.60 14.68
C MET A 139 37.50 -0.23 15.18
N LYS A 140 37.63 -0.09 16.51
CA LYS A 140 38.07 1.13 17.20
C LYS A 140 39.36 0.92 18.04
N GLU A 141 40.04 -0.21 17.86
CA GLU A 141 41.44 -0.43 18.27
C GLU A 141 42.38 -0.24 17.08
#